data_AF-A0A089XK17-F1
#
_entry.id   AF-A0A089XK17-F1
#
_cell.length_a   1.000
_cell.length_b   1.000
_cell.length_c   1.000
_cell.angle_alpha   90.00
_cell.angle_beta   90.00
_cell.angle_gamma   90.00
#
_symmetry.space_group_name_H-M   'P 1'
#
loop_
_entity.id
_entity.type
_entity.pdbx_description
1 polymer ?
#
loop_
_entity_poly.entity_id
_entity_poly.type
_entity_poly.pdbx_seq_one_letter_code
_entity_poly.pdbx_strand_id
1 'polypeptide(L)'
;MGPGPGAGAVYGAAAGQPGAFGQAGSPVYPAHPGYPGYPVQPPAPSRRGLRTGIAVAVAAAVLASIGVGVYALTDDDGGGASRADSQQERDGRDDGPGGQDGPFGDGEGGSGGPDDGASPGPGGPQAPEVEGGGTLADTANGISMPVPDGWTGQAMEVGAQMTSDDSYPCPGETSRTCTKGGAYSAPAALLGSRGGTAEAVAKADIAANAEESYGRGSYGEISSHRVLASKAVTVAGQKGYLVRWRAVTSKGADGLVQSLAFPSPADGDRIVVVRCGVDADQKESLLDEITEGIEAGPADGDGNGQDV
;
A
#
# COMPACT_ATOMS: atom_id res chain seq x y z
N MET A 1 89.12 11.45 5.23
CA MET A 1 88.38 12.32 6.18
C MET A 1 87.19 11.52 6.67
N GLY A 2 86.77 11.51 7.94
CA GLY A 2 86.93 12.48 9.02
C GLY A 2 85.55 12.57 9.71
N PRO A 3 85.34 11.91 10.87
CA PRO A 3 83.99 11.61 11.38
C PRO A 3 83.55 12.57 12.51
N GLY A 4 82.29 12.52 12.94
CA GLY A 4 81.95 12.86 14.33
C GLY A 4 80.55 13.42 14.60
N PRO A 5 80.08 13.37 15.87
CA PRO A 5 78.66 13.09 16.17
C PRO A 5 78.02 13.98 17.27
N GLY A 6 76.77 13.67 17.61
CA GLY A 6 76.03 14.17 18.80
C GLY A 6 74.53 13.90 18.61
N ALA A 7 73.85 12.92 19.24
CA ALA A 7 73.97 12.26 20.55
C ALA A 7 73.57 13.17 21.73
N GLY A 8 72.42 12.84 22.35
CA GLY A 8 71.83 13.57 23.48
C GLY A 8 70.58 12.86 23.99
N ALA A 9 70.75 11.77 24.74
CA ALA A 9 69.68 11.05 25.41
C ALA A 9 69.80 11.24 26.93
N VAL A 10 68.71 11.63 27.62
CA VAL A 10 68.63 11.58 29.09
C VAL A 10 67.21 11.20 29.53
N TYR A 11 67.17 10.15 30.35
CA TYR A 11 66.21 9.78 31.41
C TYR A 11 65.40 10.95 32.02
N GLY A 12 64.20 10.80 32.59
CA GLY A 12 63.42 9.61 32.96
C GLY A 12 62.52 9.92 34.18
N ALA A 13 61.86 8.89 34.72
CA ALA A 13 61.14 8.86 36.01
C ALA A 13 59.83 9.68 36.18
N ALA A 14 58.88 9.05 36.88
CA ALA A 14 57.64 9.64 37.37
C ALA A 14 57.80 10.15 38.81
N ALA A 15 56.98 11.12 39.23
CA ALA A 15 56.38 11.21 40.58
C ALA A 15 55.53 12.49 40.76
N GLY A 16 54.55 12.42 41.68
CA GLY A 16 54.22 13.57 42.53
C GLY A 16 53.06 14.48 42.10
N GLN A 17 51.84 14.13 42.49
CA GLN A 17 50.85 15.11 42.92
C GLN A 17 51.27 15.73 44.27
N PRO A 18 51.12 17.04 44.45
CA PRO A 18 50.80 17.57 45.78
C PRO A 18 49.76 18.70 45.77
N GLY A 19 48.97 18.81 46.84
CA GLY A 19 48.29 20.06 47.20
C GLY A 19 46.83 19.93 47.63
N ALA A 20 46.60 19.66 48.91
CA ALA A 20 45.28 19.79 49.54
C ALA A 20 45.36 20.71 50.77
N PHE A 21 44.91 21.97 50.62
CA PHE A 21 44.63 22.96 51.67
C PHE A 21 43.65 23.99 51.05
N GLY A 22 42.68 24.61 51.72
CA GLY A 22 42.16 24.50 53.09
C GLY A 22 40.90 25.40 53.20
N GLN A 23 40.04 25.20 54.21
CA GLN A 23 38.80 25.99 54.36
C GLN A 23 39.06 27.41 54.90
N ALA A 24 38.25 28.38 54.44
CA ALA A 24 37.95 29.62 55.15
C ALA A 24 36.45 29.95 54.95
N GLY A 25 35.80 30.49 55.98
CA GLY A 25 34.34 30.57 56.05
C GLY A 25 33.70 31.81 55.41
N SER A 26 32.36 31.82 55.40
CA SER A 26 31.51 32.95 54.99
C SER A 26 30.27 33.05 55.89
N PRO A 27 29.63 34.23 56.04
CA PRO A 27 28.92 34.60 57.26
C PRO A 27 27.45 34.17 57.35
N VAL A 28 26.95 34.17 58.59
CA VAL A 28 25.55 33.95 58.98
C VAL A 28 24.68 35.13 58.54
N TYR A 29 23.55 34.83 57.89
CA TYR A 29 22.45 35.77 57.65
C TYR A 29 21.20 35.37 58.47
N PRO A 30 20.38 36.34 58.93
CA PRO A 30 19.25 36.08 59.83
C PRO A 30 18.05 35.43 59.11
N ALA A 31 17.29 34.64 59.86
CA ALA A 31 16.15 33.88 59.35
C ALA A 31 14.89 34.74 59.12
N HIS A 32 14.22 34.53 57.99
CA HIS A 32 12.86 35.02 57.73
C HIS A 32 11.82 33.95 58.11
N PRO A 33 10.73 34.30 58.81
CA PRO A 33 9.71 33.34 59.22
C PRO A 33 8.59 33.13 58.19
N GLY A 34 8.20 31.87 57.99
CA GLY A 34 6.81 31.50 57.72
C GLY A 34 6.36 31.32 56.26
N TYR A 35 6.36 30.07 55.78
CA TYR A 35 5.35 29.57 54.86
C TYR A 35 4.85 28.20 55.37
N PRO A 36 3.53 27.94 55.43
CA PRO A 36 3.01 26.63 55.84
C PRO A 36 3.32 25.55 54.80
N GLY A 37 3.79 24.40 55.26
CA GLY A 37 4.21 23.30 54.39
C GLY A 37 3.05 22.54 53.76
N TYR A 38 3.21 22.18 52.48
CA TYR A 38 2.39 21.16 51.83
C TYR A 38 2.73 19.76 52.38
N PRO A 39 1.75 18.84 52.48
CA PRO A 39 2.01 17.47 52.92
C PRO A 39 2.89 16.71 51.91
N VAL A 40 3.90 16.02 52.44
CA VAL A 40 4.80 15.16 51.64
C VAL A 40 4.05 13.92 51.16
N GLN A 41 4.02 13.73 49.85
CA GLN A 41 3.48 12.52 49.22
C GLN A 41 4.49 11.37 49.34
N PRO A 42 4.10 10.17 49.81
CA PRO A 42 5.04 9.07 50.00
C PRO A 42 5.56 8.52 48.65
N PRO A 43 6.81 8.03 48.58
CA PRO A 43 7.40 7.51 47.35
C PRO A 43 6.68 6.24 46.88
N ALA A 44 6.44 6.13 45.58
CA ALA A 44 5.77 4.97 44.97
C ALA A 44 6.64 3.70 45.03
N PRO A 45 6.05 2.51 45.25
CA PRO A 45 6.78 1.25 45.33
C PRO A 45 7.39 0.83 43.98
N SER A 46 8.61 0.28 44.03
CA SER A 46 9.39 -0.08 42.85
C SER A 46 8.89 -1.35 42.15
N ARG A 47 8.32 -1.20 40.94
CA ARG A 47 7.83 -2.34 40.12
C ARG A 47 8.97 -3.08 39.39
N ARG A 48 9.92 -3.67 40.11
CA ARG A 48 10.95 -4.57 39.54
C ARG A 48 10.45 -6.02 39.58
N GLY A 49 9.61 -6.40 38.62
CA GLY A 49 9.08 -7.77 38.50
C GLY A 49 8.17 -8.04 37.28
N LEU A 50 7.50 -7.01 36.74
CA LEU A 50 6.52 -7.15 35.65
C LEU A 50 7.14 -7.23 34.23
N ARG A 51 8.26 -7.94 34.06
CA ARG A 51 8.88 -8.16 32.73
C ARG A 51 9.14 -9.62 32.37
N THR A 52 9.12 -10.53 33.35
CA THR A 52 9.31 -11.98 33.11
C THR A 52 8.00 -12.76 33.00
N GLY A 53 6.87 -12.21 33.47
CA GLY A 53 5.57 -12.89 33.46
C GLY A 53 4.76 -12.74 32.16
N ILE A 54 4.98 -11.68 31.37
CA ILE A 54 4.16 -11.40 30.16
C ILE A 54 4.57 -12.31 29.00
N ALA A 55 5.86 -12.69 28.89
CA ALA A 55 6.36 -13.54 27.81
C ALA A 55 5.78 -14.96 27.81
N VAL A 56 5.42 -15.51 28.98
CA VAL A 56 4.91 -16.89 29.10
C VAL A 56 3.40 -16.97 28.85
N ALA A 57 2.64 -15.91 29.19
CA ALA A 57 1.19 -15.88 28.99
C ALA A 57 0.78 -15.76 27.51
N VAL A 58 1.53 -15.02 26.69
CA VAL A 58 1.21 -14.83 25.26
C VAL A 58 1.45 -16.12 24.45
N ALA A 59 2.46 -16.91 24.80
CA ALA A 59 2.76 -18.17 24.11
C ALA A 59 1.66 -19.24 24.29
N ALA A 60 0.99 -19.27 25.45
CA ALA A 60 -0.10 -20.22 25.72
C ALA A 60 -1.42 -19.86 25.02
N ALA A 61 -1.68 -18.56 24.79
CA ALA A 61 -2.92 -18.10 24.18
C ALA A 61 -2.98 -18.35 22.65
N VAL A 62 -1.85 -18.27 21.95
CA VAL A 62 -1.79 -18.43 20.48
C VAL A 62 -1.93 -19.90 20.04
N LEU A 63 -1.60 -20.86 20.90
CA LEU A 63 -1.76 -22.29 20.60
C LEU A 63 -3.17 -22.83 20.87
N ALA A 64 -4.00 -22.10 21.62
CA ALA A 64 -5.39 -22.51 21.92
C ALA A 64 -6.38 -22.17 20.80
N SER A 65 -6.12 -21.11 20.02
CA SER A 65 -7.02 -20.62 18.96
C SER A 65 -6.94 -21.39 17.63
N ILE A 66 -6.00 -22.33 17.47
CA ILE A 66 -5.87 -23.18 16.27
C ILE A 66 -6.69 -24.49 16.41
N GLY A 67 -7.13 -24.85 17.64
CA GLY A 67 -7.71 -26.17 17.91
C GLY A 67 -9.24 -26.30 17.81
N VAL A 68 -10.00 -25.22 17.62
CA VAL A 68 -11.48 -25.22 17.80
C VAL A 68 -12.26 -25.02 16.48
N GLY A 69 -11.59 -24.61 15.40
CA GLY A 69 -12.24 -24.27 14.11
C GLY A 69 -12.65 -25.44 13.21
N VAL A 70 -12.54 -26.70 13.66
CA VAL A 70 -12.72 -27.90 12.80
C VAL A 70 -13.73 -28.91 13.37
N TYR A 71 -14.26 -28.72 14.58
CA TYR A 71 -15.17 -29.68 15.25
C TYR A 71 -16.65 -29.25 15.21
N ALA A 72 -17.15 -28.81 14.05
CA ALA A 72 -18.53 -28.30 13.90
C ALA A 72 -19.28 -28.86 12.67
N LEU A 73 -18.77 -29.92 12.03
CA LEU A 73 -19.39 -30.55 10.84
C LEU A 73 -19.36 -32.10 10.89
N THR A 74 -19.69 -32.64 12.06
CA THR A 74 -20.08 -34.05 12.37
C THR A 74 -20.88 -33.96 13.67
N ASP A 75 -22.10 -34.48 13.85
CA ASP A 75 -23.02 -35.30 13.03
C ASP A 75 -24.42 -34.62 13.05
N ASP A 76 -25.41 -34.92 12.21
CA ASP A 76 -26.32 -36.09 12.10
C ASP A 76 -27.26 -35.78 10.89
N ASP A 77 -28.05 -36.65 10.25
CA ASP A 77 -28.27 -38.11 10.18
C ASP A 77 -29.09 -38.36 8.87
N GLY A 78 -29.51 -39.60 8.56
CA GLY A 78 -30.92 -39.78 8.20
C GLY A 78 -31.34 -40.17 6.78
N GLY A 79 -30.56 -41.00 6.09
CA GLY A 79 -31.07 -42.19 5.34
C GLY A 79 -32.07 -42.12 4.16
N GLY A 80 -32.07 -43.19 3.36
CA GLY A 80 -33.33 -43.73 2.76
C GLY A 80 -33.48 -43.71 1.23
N ALA A 81 -32.76 -44.60 0.54
CA ALA A 81 -32.87 -44.92 -0.89
C ALA A 81 -34.30 -45.00 -1.51
N SER A 82 -34.43 -44.63 -2.79
CA SER A 82 -34.84 -45.59 -3.85
C SER A 82 -34.67 -45.10 -5.29
N ARG A 83 -34.28 -46.07 -6.13
CA ARG A 83 -34.07 -46.08 -7.58
C ARG A 83 -35.12 -45.33 -8.43
N ALA A 84 -34.64 -44.61 -9.45
CA ALA A 84 -35.21 -44.65 -10.79
C ALA A 84 -34.08 -44.60 -11.83
N ASP A 85 -34.17 -45.44 -12.85
CA ASP A 85 -33.20 -45.57 -13.95
C ASP A 85 -33.67 -44.71 -15.13
N SER A 86 -32.79 -43.85 -15.65
CA SER A 86 -32.95 -43.25 -16.97
C SER A 86 -31.60 -42.80 -17.50
N GLN A 87 -31.04 -43.60 -18.41
CA GLN A 87 -29.91 -43.22 -19.26
C GLN A 87 -30.25 -41.95 -20.05
N GLN A 88 -29.36 -40.95 -20.02
CA GLN A 88 -29.15 -40.10 -21.18
C GLN A 88 -27.70 -39.61 -21.24
N GLU A 89 -27.15 -39.62 -22.44
CA GLU A 89 -25.76 -39.31 -22.74
C GLU A 89 -25.54 -37.79 -22.87
N ARG A 90 -24.26 -37.41 -22.72
CA ARG A 90 -23.56 -36.22 -23.26
C ARG A 90 -23.11 -35.12 -22.30
N ASP A 91 -21.79 -34.99 -22.33
CA ASP A 91 -20.99 -33.77 -22.36
C ASP A 91 -21.04 -32.85 -21.13
N GLY A 92 -19.91 -32.84 -20.42
CA GLY A 92 -19.75 -32.15 -19.15
C GLY A 92 -19.76 -30.64 -19.26
N ARG A 93 -20.42 -29.99 -18.30
CA ARG A 93 -20.13 -28.62 -17.89
C ARG A 93 -19.13 -28.66 -16.74
N ASP A 94 -17.95 -28.13 -16.97
CA ASP A 94 -17.14 -27.54 -15.90
C ASP A 94 -17.57 -26.08 -15.74
N ASP A 95 -18.39 -25.82 -14.72
CA ASP A 95 -18.74 -24.45 -14.30
C ASP A 95 -17.59 -23.85 -13.49
N GLY A 96 -16.62 -23.24 -14.19
CA GLY A 96 -15.58 -22.39 -13.59
C GLY A 96 -16.03 -20.92 -13.54
N PRO A 97 -15.87 -20.20 -12.40
CA PRO A 97 -16.18 -18.78 -12.34
C PRO A 97 -15.22 -17.98 -13.23
N GLY A 98 -15.78 -17.05 -14.00
CA GLY A 98 -15.10 -16.42 -15.14
C GLY A 98 -13.81 -15.68 -14.79
N GLY A 99 -12.85 -15.75 -15.71
CA GLY A 99 -11.72 -14.84 -15.74
C GLY A 99 -12.22 -13.42 -15.98
N GLN A 100 -11.90 -12.53 -15.04
CA GLN A 100 -11.79 -11.11 -15.32
C GLN A 100 -10.30 -10.85 -15.42
N ASP A 101 -9.83 -10.67 -16.65
CA ASP A 101 -8.50 -10.14 -16.89
C ASP A 101 -8.43 -8.75 -16.22
N GLY A 102 -7.39 -8.52 -15.44
CA GLY A 102 -7.20 -7.24 -14.75
C GLY A 102 -7.05 -6.12 -15.78
N PRO A 103 -7.37 -4.85 -15.44
CA PRO A 103 -7.43 -3.77 -16.42
C PRO A 103 -6.09 -3.49 -17.12
N PHE A 104 -4.97 -4.01 -16.60
CA PHE A 104 -3.65 -3.94 -17.23
C PHE A 104 -3.37 -5.08 -18.25
N GLY A 105 -4.38 -5.87 -18.63
CA GLY A 105 -4.25 -7.03 -19.53
C GLY A 105 -5.07 -6.92 -20.81
N ASP A 106 -4.39 -7.16 -21.93
CA ASP A 106 -4.90 -7.64 -23.22
C ASP A 106 -5.98 -6.81 -23.94
N GLY A 107 -5.53 -5.91 -24.83
CA GLY A 107 -6.34 -5.34 -25.92
C GLY A 107 -5.97 -5.96 -27.27
N GLU A 108 -6.63 -7.05 -27.68
CA GLU A 108 -6.44 -7.65 -29.01
C GLU A 108 -7.78 -8.00 -29.70
N GLY A 109 -7.98 -7.47 -30.92
CA GLY A 109 -9.26 -7.50 -31.61
C GLY A 109 -9.55 -8.80 -32.36
N GLY A 110 -10.66 -9.48 -32.03
CA GLY A 110 -11.15 -10.67 -32.72
C GLY A 110 -12.10 -10.37 -33.89
N SER A 111 -11.77 -10.87 -35.09
CA SER A 111 -12.53 -10.63 -36.32
C SER A 111 -13.47 -11.80 -36.71
N GLY A 112 -14.78 -11.53 -36.79
CA GLY A 112 -15.69 -12.09 -37.81
C GLY A 112 -16.40 -13.44 -37.56
N GLY A 113 -17.75 -13.40 -37.52
CA GLY A 113 -18.68 -14.54 -37.63
C GLY A 113 -20.14 -14.04 -37.60
N PRO A 114 -21.08 -14.52 -38.45
CA PRO A 114 -22.30 -13.75 -38.74
C PRO A 114 -23.60 -14.16 -37.99
N ASP A 115 -24.47 -13.14 -37.89
CA ASP A 115 -25.95 -13.11 -37.82
C ASP A 115 -26.75 -13.47 -36.56
N ASP A 116 -27.76 -12.62 -36.35
CA ASP A 116 -29.06 -12.80 -35.68
C ASP A 116 -29.14 -13.01 -34.15
N GLY A 117 -28.79 -11.95 -33.40
CA GLY A 117 -29.25 -11.74 -32.02
C GLY A 117 -29.12 -10.28 -31.58
N ALA A 118 -30.18 -9.69 -31.02
CA ALA A 118 -30.20 -8.28 -30.64
C ALA A 118 -29.36 -7.99 -29.37
N SER A 119 -28.06 -7.81 -29.55
CA SER A 119 -27.15 -7.23 -28.53
C SER A 119 -27.01 -5.71 -28.73
N PRO A 120 -26.80 -4.92 -27.66
CA PRO A 120 -26.26 -3.57 -27.79
C PRO A 120 -24.90 -3.65 -28.50
N GLY A 121 -24.73 -2.93 -29.60
CA GLY A 121 -23.48 -2.97 -30.36
C GLY A 121 -22.32 -2.31 -29.60
N PRO A 122 -21.08 -2.79 -29.75
CA PRO A 122 -19.91 -2.10 -29.23
C PRO A 122 -19.68 -0.83 -30.05
N GLY A 123 -19.54 0.34 -29.40
CA GLY A 123 -19.28 1.59 -30.12
C GLY A 123 -19.91 2.86 -29.54
N GLY A 124 -19.96 3.00 -28.21
CA GLY A 124 -19.84 4.36 -27.66
C GLY A 124 -18.46 4.91 -28.03
N PRO A 125 -18.29 6.20 -28.35
CA PRO A 125 -16.96 6.77 -28.56
C PRO A 125 -16.12 6.57 -27.30
N GLN A 126 -15.00 5.86 -27.43
CA GLN A 126 -14.03 5.73 -26.35
C GLN A 126 -13.44 7.11 -26.05
N ALA A 127 -13.16 7.41 -24.79
CA ALA A 127 -12.52 8.66 -24.42
C ALA A 127 -11.16 8.76 -25.12
N PRO A 128 -10.75 9.95 -25.61
CA PRO A 128 -9.46 10.10 -26.26
C PRO A 128 -8.33 9.81 -25.26
N GLU A 129 -7.24 9.23 -25.78
CA GLU A 129 -6.01 9.03 -25.03
C GLU A 129 -5.33 10.37 -24.69
N VAL A 130 -4.61 10.38 -23.57
CA VAL A 130 -3.88 11.50 -23.01
C VAL A 130 -2.42 11.06 -22.86
N GLU A 131 -1.56 11.65 -23.67
CA GLU A 131 -0.11 11.43 -23.67
C GLU A 131 0.57 11.92 -22.38
N GLY A 132 1.79 11.42 -22.14
CA GLY A 132 2.65 11.84 -21.02
C GLY A 132 2.88 13.36 -20.96
N GLY A 133 2.90 13.88 -19.73
CA GLY A 133 2.88 15.32 -19.45
C GLY A 133 1.49 15.95 -19.53
N GLY A 134 0.46 15.20 -19.94
CA GLY A 134 -0.94 15.60 -19.92
C GLY A 134 -1.63 15.41 -18.56
N THR A 135 -2.91 15.79 -18.52
CA THR A 135 -3.78 15.62 -17.34
C THR A 135 -4.96 14.73 -17.70
N LEU A 136 -5.05 13.58 -17.05
CA LEU A 136 -6.11 12.60 -17.23
C LEU A 136 -7.28 12.88 -16.28
N ALA A 137 -8.49 13.03 -16.82
CA ALA A 137 -9.69 13.26 -16.03
C ALA A 137 -10.39 11.95 -15.63
N ASP A 138 -10.75 11.84 -14.35
CA ASP A 138 -11.72 10.88 -13.82
C ASP A 138 -12.93 11.67 -13.31
N THR A 139 -13.89 11.88 -14.20
CA THR A 139 -15.13 12.60 -13.91
C THR A 139 -16.06 11.80 -12.99
N ALA A 140 -15.95 10.46 -12.99
CA ALA A 140 -16.77 9.58 -12.15
C ALA A 140 -16.45 9.70 -10.65
N ASN A 141 -15.20 10.05 -10.30
CA ASN A 141 -14.75 10.31 -8.94
C ASN A 141 -14.35 11.78 -8.69
N GLY A 142 -14.47 12.66 -9.70
CA GLY A 142 -14.20 14.10 -9.54
C GLY A 142 -12.73 14.43 -9.29
N ILE A 143 -11.81 13.70 -9.91
CA ILE A 143 -10.35 13.94 -9.80
C ILE A 143 -9.71 14.12 -11.18
N SER A 144 -8.55 14.77 -11.18
CA SER A 144 -7.60 14.72 -12.28
C SER A 144 -6.30 14.07 -11.79
N MET A 145 -5.63 13.31 -12.65
CA MET A 145 -4.34 12.66 -12.39
C MET A 145 -3.32 13.09 -13.45
N PRO A 146 -2.05 13.33 -13.08
CA PRO A 146 -1.01 13.63 -14.06
C PRO A 146 -0.66 12.34 -14.82
N VAL A 147 -0.52 12.40 -16.14
CA VAL A 147 0.04 11.29 -16.91
C VAL A 147 1.57 11.43 -16.91
N PRO A 148 2.34 10.46 -16.36
CA PRO A 148 3.79 10.56 -16.36
C PRO A 148 4.40 10.57 -17.76
N ASP A 149 5.63 11.07 -17.91
CA ASP A 149 6.36 10.98 -19.17
C ASP A 149 6.58 9.49 -19.57
N GLY A 150 6.28 9.14 -20.83
CA GLY A 150 6.37 7.74 -21.31
C GLY A 150 5.23 6.84 -20.81
N TRP A 151 4.07 7.43 -20.55
CA TRP A 151 2.83 6.75 -20.22
C TRP A 151 1.69 7.32 -21.05
N THR A 152 0.70 6.47 -21.34
CA THR A 152 -0.55 6.82 -22.01
C THR A 152 -1.72 6.64 -21.04
N GLY A 153 -2.60 7.63 -20.95
CA GLY A 153 -3.78 7.66 -20.07
C GLY A 153 -5.11 7.69 -20.84
N GLN A 154 -6.17 7.12 -20.28
CA GLN A 154 -7.52 7.14 -20.85
C GLN A 154 -8.60 7.13 -19.76
N ALA A 155 -9.66 7.91 -19.96
CA ALA A 155 -10.80 7.92 -19.03
C ALA A 155 -11.68 6.68 -19.23
N MET A 156 -12.24 6.17 -18.14
CA MET A 156 -13.08 4.97 -18.08
C MET A 156 -14.46 5.33 -17.50
N GLU A 157 -15.46 4.45 -17.65
CA GLU A 157 -16.83 4.73 -17.19
C GLU A 157 -16.94 5.01 -15.67
N VAL A 158 -16.08 4.39 -14.88
CA VAL A 158 -16.10 4.42 -13.40
C VAL A 158 -14.81 4.96 -12.78
N GLY A 159 -13.91 5.52 -13.58
CA GLY A 159 -12.57 5.90 -13.16
C GLY A 159 -11.72 6.41 -14.32
N ALA A 160 -10.39 6.31 -14.18
CA ALA A 160 -9.47 6.49 -15.29
C ALA A 160 -8.25 5.57 -15.11
N GLN A 161 -7.56 5.27 -16.21
CA GLN A 161 -6.40 4.38 -16.24
C GLN A 161 -5.24 5.03 -17.00
N MET A 162 -4.01 4.76 -16.56
CA MET A 162 -2.78 5.07 -17.27
C MET A 162 -1.81 3.90 -17.19
N THR A 163 -1.04 3.72 -18.26
CA THR A 163 -0.11 2.59 -18.42
C THR A 163 1.18 3.10 -19.03
N SER A 164 2.33 2.58 -18.60
CA SER A 164 3.62 2.90 -19.21
C SER A 164 3.72 2.35 -20.64
N ASP A 165 4.27 3.15 -21.55
CA ASP A 165 4.48 2.76 -22.95
C ASP A 165 5.60 1.72 -23.09
N ASP A 166 6.52 1.67 -22.10
CA ASP A 166 7.58 0.67 -22.01
C ASP A 166 6.98 -0.72 -21.70
N SER A 167 7.11 -1.63 -22.66
CA SER A 167 6.53 -2.97 -22.61
C SER A 167 7.53 -4.09 -22.88
N TYR A 168 7.24 -5.28 -22.36
CA TYR A 168 8.09 -6.47 -22.43
C TYR A 168 7.27 -7.77 -22.30
N PRO A 169 7.76 -8.93 -22.79
CA PRO A 169 7.04 -10.20 -22.64
C PRO A 169 6.89 -10.59 -21.16
N CYS A 170 5.68 -10.96 -20.73
CA CYS A 170 5.43 -11.28 -19.33
C CYS A 170 6.29 -12.47 -18.85
N PRO A 171 6.97 -12.37 -17.70
CA PRO A 171 7.96 -13.35 -17.26
C PRO A 171 7.36 -14.71 -16.87
N GLY A 172 6.08 -14.76 -16.54
CA GLY A 172 5.35 -16.00 -16.28
C GLY A 172 4.62 -16.60 -17.48
N GLU A 173 4.33 -15.80 -18.51
CA GLU A 173 3.61 -16.18 -19.72
C GLU A 173 4.08 -15.31 -20.91
N THR A 174 5.18 -15.73 -21.56
CA THR A 174 5.90 -14.90 -22.55
C THR A 174 5.16 -14.65 -23.87
N SER A 175 3.95 -15.19 -24.03
CA SER A 175 3.02 -14.85 -25.13
C SER A 175 2.21 -13.59 -24.85
N ARG A 176 2.13 -13.14 -23.58
CA ARG A 176 1.49 -11.89 -23.17
C ARG A 176 2.50 -10.75 -23.06
N THR A 177 1.97 -9.53 -23.14
CA THR A 177 2.72 -8.29 -22.98
C THR A 177 2.47 -7.70 -21.59
N CYS A 178 3.53 -7.44 -20.86
CA CYS A 178 3.55 -6.71 -19.59
C CYS A 178 4.14 -5.31 -19.82
N THR A 179 3.80 -4.34 -18.99
CA THR A 179 4.36 -2.98 -19.05
C THR A 179 5.18 -2.67 -17.82
N LYS A 180 6.00 -1.61 -17.87
CA LYS A 180 6.81 -1.12 -16.75
C LYS A 180 6.00 -0.57 -15.58
N GLY A 181 4.71 -0.35 -15.78
CA GLY A 181 3.77 -0.04 -14.73
C GLY A 181 2.41 0.41 -15.25
N GLY A 182 1.49 0.54 -14.31
CA GLY A 182 0.17 1.08 -14.53
C GLY A 182 -0.41 1.71 -13.26
N ALA A 183 -1.38 2.59 -13.44
CA ALA A 183 -2.19 3.12 -12.37
C ALA A 183 -3.65 3.30 -12.83
N TYR A 184 -4.61 3.08 -11.94
CA TYR A 184 -6.00 3.42 -12.20
C TYR A 184 -6.71 3.90 -10.94
N SER A 185 -7.79 4.65 -11.14
CA SER A 185 -8.76 5.01 -10.10
C SER A 185 -10.04 4.17 -10.22
N ALA A 186 -10.63 3.78 -9.10
CA ALA A 186 -11.95 3.17 -9.04
C ALA A 186 -12.61 3.35 -7.66
N PRO A 187 -13.96 3.38 -7.57
CA PRO A 187 -14.67 3.30 -6.31
C PRO A 187 -14.29 2.04 -5.51
N ALA A 188 -14.00 2.19 -4.21
CA ALA A 188 -13.64 1.09 -3.31
C ALA A 188 -14.66 -0.06 -3.30
N ALA A 189 -15.94 0.26 -3.52
CA ALA A 189 -17.04 -0.70 -3.61
C ALA A 189 -16.90 -1.66 -4.81
N LEU A 190 -16.40 -1.19 -5.96
CA LEU A 190 -16.17 -2.04 -7.15
C LEU A 190 -14.98 -2.98 -6.95
N LEU A 191 -13.95 -2.50 -6.23
CA LEU A 191 -12.76 -3.29 -5.88
C LEU A 191 -13.01 -4.30 -4.74
N GLY A 192 -14.20 -4.28 -4.14
CA GLY A 192 -14.54 -5.09 -2.95
C GLY A 192 -13.81 -4.66 -1.67
N SER A 193 -13.11 -3.51 -1.70
CA SER A 193 -12.23 -3.04 -0.63
C SER A 193 -13.02 -2.39 0.50
N ARG A 194 -13.12 -3.12 1.62
CA ARG A 194 -14.03 -2.81 2.73
C ARG A 194 -13.43 -1.83 3.74
N GLY A 195 -14.19 -0.82 4.11
CA GLY A 195 -13.84 0.09 5.21
C GLY A 195 -14.77 1.31 5.27
N GLY A 196 -14.93 1.88 6.46
CA GLY A 196 -15.64 3.15 6.65
C GLY A 196 -14.72 4.38 6.65
N THR A 197 -13.42 4.19 6.37
CA THR A 197 -12.41 5.26 6.33
C THR A 197 -11.37 4.95 5.26
N ALA A 198 -10.72 6.01 4.74
CA ALA A 198 -9.59 5.90 3.82
C ALA A 198 -8.50 4.94 4.33
N GLU A 199 -8.15 5.02 5.62
CA GLU A 199 -7.15 4.13 6.24
C GLU A 199 -7.57 2.66 6.23
N ALA A 200 -8.85 2.37 6.54
CA ALA A 200 -9.35 1.01 6.52
C ALA A 200 -9.37 0.44 5.09
N VAL A 201 -9.83 1.23 4.12
CA VAL A 201 -9.87 0.83 2.70
C VAL A 201 -8.47 0.58 2.14
N ALA A 202 -7.54 1.53 2.26
CA ALA A 202 -6.18 1.38 1.73
C ALA A 202 -5.43 0.17 2.32
N LYS A 203 -5.66 -0.14 3.61
CA LYS A 203 -5.08 -1.32 4.29
C LYS A 203 -5.75 -2.63 3.89
N ALA A 204 -7.03 -2.62 3.56
CA ALA A 204 -7.72 -3.80 3.04
C ALA A 204 -7.38 -4.08 1.57
N ASP A 205 -7.11 -3.02 0.79
CA ASP A 205 -6.93 -3.07 -0.66
C ASP A 205 -5.54 -3.57 -1.11
N ILE A 206 -4.47 -3.16 -0.41
CA ILE A 206 -3.08 -3.29 -0.87
C ILE A 206 -2.65 -4.72 -1.25
N ALA A 207 -3.19 -5.75 -0.58
CA ALA A 207 -2.87 -7.14 -0.90
C ALA A 207 -3.51 -7.58 -2.23
N ALA A 208 -4.76 -7.15 -2.50
CA ALA A 208 -5.44 -7.43 -3.75
C ALA A 208 -4.79 -6.66 -4.92
N ASN A 209 -4.40 -5.41 -4.69
CA ASN A 209 -3.62 -4.62 -5.64
C ASN A 209 -2.28 -5.30 -6.01
N ALA A 210 -1.56 -5.83 -5.02
CA ALA A 210 -0.31 -6.56 -5.25
C ALA A 210 -0.50 -7.81 -6.14
N GLU A 211 -1.52 -8.62 -5.86
CA GLU A 211 -1.86 -9.82 -6.65
C GLU A 211 -2.42 -9.50 -8.04
N GLU A 212 -3.06 -8.34 -8.22
CA GLU A 212 -3.60 -7.90 -9.51
C GLU A 212 -2.52 -7.32 -10.42
N SER A 213 -1.62 -6.49 -9.87
CA SER A 213 -0.53 -5.87 -10.63
C SER A 213 0.64 -6.83 -10.89
N TYR A 214 0.99 -7.66 -9.91
CA TYR A 214 2.23 -8.46 -9.90
C TYR A 214 2.03 -9.95 -9.53
N GLY A 215 0.81 -10.46 -9.59
CA GLY A 215 0.50 -11.86 -9.30
C GLY A 215 0.35 -12.77 -10.53
N ARG A 216 -0.26 -13.93 -10.28
CA ARG A 216 -0.89 -14.84 -11.27
C ARG A 216 0.04 -15.26 -12.44
N GLY A 217 -0.50 -15.36 -13.65
CA GLY A 217 0.21 -15.82 -14.85
C GLY A 217 1.35 -14.90 -15.27
N SER A 218 1.24 -13.60 -15.00
CA SER A 218 2.20 -12.58 -15.44
C SER A 218 3.54 -12.67 -14.72
N TYR A 219 3.54 -12.75 -13.37
CA TYR A 219 4.76 -12.71 -12.55
C TYR A 219 4.86 -13.85 -11.52
N GLY A 220 3.91 -14.78 -11.53
CA GLY A 220 3.79 -15.85 -10.53
C GLY A 220 3.19 -15.36 -9.21
N GLU A 221 3.40 -16.11 -8.13
CA GLU A 221 2.93 -15.78 -6.79
C GLU A 221 3.70 -14.60 -6.17
N ILE A 222 3.01 -13.78 -5.35
CA ILE A 222 3.64 -12.82 -4.43
C ILE A 222 4.22 -13.58 -3.23
N SER A 223 5.51 -13.89 -3.31
CA SER A 223 6.22 -14.71 -2.30
C SER A 223 6.39 -14.01 -0.94
N SER A 224 6.50 -12.68 -0.93
CA SER A 224 6.55 -11.85 0.28
C SER A 224 6.34 -10.37 -0.07
N HIS A 225 6.23 -9.51 0.94
CA HIS A 225 6.23 -8.06 0.75
C HIS A 225 6.98 -7.33 1.87
N ARG A 226 7.39 -6.08 1.59
CA ARG A 226 7.87 -5.13 2.59
C ARG A 226 7.00 -3.88 2.55
N VAL A 227 6.41 -3.51 3.68
CA VAL A 227 5.74 -2.20 3.84
C VAL A 227 6.80 -1.10 3.75
N LEU A 228 6.67 -0.21 2.77
CA LEU A 228 7.52 0.99 2.60
C LEU A 228 6.84 2.21 3.21
N ALA A 229 5.52 2.36 3.02
CA ALA A 229 4.73 3.41 3.64
C ALA A 229 3.36 2.91 4.11
N SER A 230 2.85 3.52 5.17
CA SER A 230 1.47 3.40 5.67
C SER A 230 1.15 4.70 6.42
N LYS A 231 0.71 5.73 5.69
CA LYS A 231 0.61 7.11 6.19
C LYS A 231 -0.69 7.79 5.76
N ALA A 232 -1.19 8.70 6.59
CA ALA A 232 -2.21 9.66 6.18
C ALA A 232 -1.61 10.68 5.20
N VAL A 233 -2.41 11.13 4.25
CA VAL A 233 -2.04 12.10 3.20
C VAL A 233 -3.20 13.08 2.95
N THR A 234 -2.93 14.18 2.24
CA THR A 234 -3.97 15.04 1.67
C THR A 234 -3.85 15.00 0.16
N VAL A 235 -4.93 14.66 -0.54
CA VAL A 235 -4.97 14.44 -2.00
C VAL A 235 -6.29 15.00 -2.52
N ALA A 236 -6.29 15.75 -3.64
CA ALA A 236 -7.48 16.45 -4.14
C ALA A 236 -8.24 17.28 -3.05
N GLY A 237 -7.51 17.83 -2.08
CA GLY A 237 -8.07 18.54 -0.90
C GLY A 237 -8.68 17.63 0.19
N GLN A 238 -8.77 16.32 -0.05
CA GLN A 238 -9.39 15.33 0.82
C GLN A 238 -8.37 14.64 1.74
N LYS A 239 -8.83 14.19 2.92
CA LYS A 239 -8.00 13.42 3.85
C LYS A 239 -7.94 11.95 3.40
N GLY A 240 -6.80 11.57 2.84
CA GLY A 240 -6.55 10.23 2.34
C GLY A 240 -5.63 9.40 3.23
N TYR A 241 -5.41 8.16 2.80
CA TYR A 241 -4.43 7.25 3.38
C TYR A 241 -3.75 6.45 2.27
N LEU A 242 -2.44 6.27 2.40
CA LEU A 242 -1.59 5.61 1.43
C LEU A 242 -0.86 4.45 2.08
N VAL A 243 -0.96 3.27 1.47
CA VAL A 243 -0.13 2.11 1.79
C VAL A 243 0.71 1.77 0.56
N ARG A 244 2.04 1.70 0.72
CA ARG A 244 2.99 1.32 -0.34
C ARG A 244 3.77 0.10 0.12
N TRP A 245 3.80 -0.93 -0.71
CA TRP A 245 4.61 -2.14 -0.52
C TRP A 245 5.64 -2.27 -1.64
N ARG A 246 6.79 -2.87 -1.32
CA ARG A 246 7.55 -3.63 -2.32
C ARG A 246 7.08 -5.09 -2.25
N ALA A 247 6.45 -5.56 -3.30
CA ALA A 247 6.05 -6.95 -3.47
C ALA A 247 7.20 -7.75 -4.10
N VAL A 248 7.44 -8.97 -3.61
CA VAL A 248 8.49 -9.87 -4.12
C VAL A 248 7.83 -10.98 -4.92
N THR A 249 8.01 -10.94 -6.24
CA THR A 249 7.42 -11.90 -7.17
C THR A 249 8.24 -13.20 -7.22
N SER A 250 7.61 -14.30 -7.65
CA SER A 250 8.34 -15.55 -7.91
C SER A 250 8.96 -15.63 -9.31
N LYS A 251 8.57 -14.75 -10.25
CA LYS A 251 9.17 -14.63 -11.59
C LYS A 251 9.32 -13.17 -12.02
N GLY A 252 10.45 -12.84 -12.62
CA GLY A 252 10.66 -11.54 -13.27
C GLY A 252 10.97 -10.41 -12.28
N ALA A 253 10.35 -9.25 -12.49
CA ALA A 253 10.55 -8.07 -11.67
C ALA A 253 9.71 -8.12 -10.38
N ASP A 254 10.33 -7.78 -9.25
CA ASP A 254 9.62 -7.31 -8.06
C ASP A 254 8.74 -6.09 -8.42
N GLY A 255 7.66 -5.86 -7.68
CA GLY A 255 6.77 -4.70 -7.87
C GLY A 255 6.88 -3.68 -6.74
N LEU A 256 6.80 -2.38 -7.07
CA LEU A 256 6.41 -1.31 -6.15
C LEU A 256 4.92 -1.05 -6.35
N VAL A 257 4.12 -1.42 -5.35
CA VAL A 257 2.66 -1.35 -5.41
C VAL A 257 2.12 -0.41 -4.34
N GLN A 258 1.09 0.36 -4.69
CA GLN A 258 0.51 1.37 -3.83
C GLN A 258 -1.00 1.42 -3.96
N SER A 259 -1.68 1.38 -2.80
CA SER A 259 -3.10 1.66 -2.69
C SER A 259 -3.28 2.96 -1.92
N LEU A 260 -3.78 3.97 -2.62
CA LEU A 260 -4.13 5.28 -2.09
C LEU A 260 -5.66 5.37 -2.04
N ALA A 261 -6.24 5.62 -0.87
CA ALA A 261 -7.69 5.79 -0.73
C ALA A 261 -8.03 7.15 -0.13
N PHE A 262 -9.10 7.78 -0.60
CA PHE A 262 -9.62 9.05 -0.08
C PHE A 262 -11.10 9.22 -0.45
N PRO A 263 -11.88 10.07 0.26
CA PRO A 263 -13.21 10.47 -0.17
C PRO A 263 -13.18 11.06 -1.60
N SER A 264 -14.13 10.70 -2.45
CA SER A 264 -14.26 11.26 -3.80
C SER A 264 -14.69 12.74 -3.71
N PRO A 265 -14.01 13.69 -4.38
CA PRO A 265 -14.49 15.06 -4.48
C PRO A 265 -15.87 15.21 -5.15
N ALA A 266 -16.28 14.27 -6.02
CA ALA A 266 -17.63 14.24 -6.60
C ALA A 266 -18.70 13.71 -5.63
N ASP A 267 -18.32 12.88 -4.64
CA ASP A 267 -19.23 12.16 -3.74
C ASP A 267 -18.50 11.81 -2.43
N GLY A 268 -18.66 12.65 -1.41
CA GLY A 268 -17.92 12.51 -0.14
C GLY A 268 -18.26 11.26 0.69
N ASP A 269 -19.39 10.59 0.41
CA ASP A 269 -19.75 9.31 1.03
C ASP A 269 -19.09 8.12 0.32
N ARG A 270 -18.53 8.33 -0.89
CA ARG A 270 -17.77 7.35 -1.65
C ARG A 270 -16.28 7.49 -1.37
N ILE A 271 -15.61 6.37 -1.16
CA ILE A 271 -14.15 6.29 -1.17
C ILE A 271 -13.70 5.88 -2.56
N VAL A 272 -12.87 6.70 -3.21
CA VAL A 272 -12.09 6.31 -4.39
C VAL A 272 -10.77 5.68 -3.94
N VAL A 273 -10.32 4.67 -4.66
CA VAL A 273 -8.99 4.08 -4.54
C VAL A 273 -8.24 4.31 -5.84
N VAL A 274 -7.03 4.85 -5.73
CA VAL A 274 -6.03 4.87 -6.79
C VAL A 274 -5.04 3.76 -6.50
N ARG A 275 -5.00 2.77 -7.39
CA ARG A 275 -4.04 1.67 -7.36
C ARG A 275 -2.94 1.95 -8.35
N CYS A 276 -1.69 1.84 -7.91
CA CYS A 276 -0.51 1.90 -8.77
C CYS A 276 0.31 0.63 -8.60
N GLY A 277 0.91 0.14 -9.68
CA GLY A 277 1.94 -0.88 -9.69
C GLY A 277 3.00 -0.52 -10.72
N VAL A 278 4.27 -0.46 -10.30
CA VAL A 278 5.42 -0.20 -11.20
C VAL A 278 6.55 -1.16 -10.88
N ASP A 279 7.40 -1.47 -11.86
CA ASP A 279 8.51 -2.40 -11.64
C ASP A 279 9.45 -1.86 -10.55
N ALA A 280 10.05 -2.73 -9.73
CA ALA A 280 10.95 -2.29 -8.66
C ALA A 280 12.33 -1.78 -9.13
N ASP A 281 12.55 -1.69 -10.46
CA ASP A 281 13.63 -0.90 -11.05
C ASP A 281 13.24 0.56 -11.31
N GLN A 282 11.95 0.90 -11.23
CA GLN A 282 11.44 2.26 -11.25
C GLN A 282 11.69 2.97 -9.91
N LYS A 283 11.64 4.30 -9.94
CA LYS A 283 11.83 5.14 -8.76
C LYS A 283 10.54 5.18 -7.94
N GLU A 284 10.66 5.09 -6.61
CA GLU A 284 9.53 5.37 -5.70
C GLU A 284 8.96 6.79 -5.91
N SER A 285 9.77 7.75 -6.39
CA SER A 285 9.31 9.11 -6.66
C SER A 285 8.22 9.16 -7.72
N LEU A 286 8.16 8.24 -8.69
CA LEU A 286 7.08 8.17 -9.68
C LEU A 286 5.71 7.97 -8.99
N LEU A 287 5.66 7.15 -7.95
CA LEU A 287 4.44 6.93 -7.16
C LEU A 287 4.11 8.14 -6.28
N ASP A 288 5.12 8.87 -5.79
CA ASP A 288 4.92 10.12 -5.07
C ASP A 288 4.41 11.24 -6.01
N GLU A 289 5.01 11.39 -7.20
CA GLU A 289 4.64 12.33 -8.27
C GLU A 289 3.18 12.11 -8.73
N ILE A 290 2.78 10.86 -9.00
CA ILE A 290 1.38 10.52 -9.30
C ILE A 290 0.46 10.92 -8.13
N THR A 291 0.84 10.60 -6.88
CA THR A 291 0.02 10.86 -5.68
C THR A 291 -0.17 12.36 -5.40
N GLU A 292 0.91 13.12 -5.49
CA GLU A 292 0.94 14.55 -5.14
C GLU A 292 0.31 15.42 -6.23
N GLY A 293 0.34 14.97 -7.49
CA GLY A 293 -0.32 15.63 -8.61
C GLY A 293 -1.82 15.32 -8.77
N ILE A 294 -2.43 14.47 -7.94
CA ILE A 294 -3.89 14.25 -8.02
C ILE A 294 -4.63 15.45 -7.43
N GLU A 295 -5.33 16.18 -8.31
CA GLU A 295 -6.13 17.33 -7.97
C GLU A 295 -7.63 17.00 -7.98
N ALA A 296 -8.44 17.89 -7.39
CA ALA A 296 -9.87 17.82 -7.59
C ALA A 296 -10.17 18.24 -9.03
N GLY A 297 -10.86 17.38 -9.77
CA GLY A 297 -11.30 17.70 -11.13
C GLY A 297 -12.33 18.84 -11.13
N PRO A 298 -12.63 19.43 -12.29
CA PRO A 298 -13.75 20.36 -12.39
C PRO A 298 -15.02 19.68 -11.87
N ALA A 299 -15.65 20.26 -10.86
CA ALA A 299 -16.97 19.86 -10.44
C ALA A 299 -17.96 20.34 -11.51
N ASP A 300 -18.29 19.46 -12.46
CA ASP A 300 -19.20 19.78 -13.57
C ASP A 300 -20.57 20.22 -13.03
N GLY A 301 -20.81 21.54 -13.09
CA GLY A 301 -21.93 22.16 -12.40
C GLY A 301 -22.01 23.69 -12.48
N ASP A 302 -20.94 24.39 -12.85
CA ASP A 302 -20.98 25.85 -13.08
C ASP A 302 -20.41 26.24 -14.45
N GLY A 303 -21.14 25.83 -15.49
CA GLY A 303 -20.92 26.26 -16.87
C GLY A 303 -21.29 27.72 -17.07
N ASN A 304 -20.45 28.63 -16.58
CA ASN A 304 -20.57 30.07 -16.82
C ASN A 304 -20.22 30.40 -18.29
N GLY A 305 -21.20 30.23 -19.16
CA GLY A 305 -21.17 30.86 -20.48
C GLY A 305 -21.40 32.37 -20.35
N GLN A 306 -20.33 33.16 -20.26
CA GLN A 306 -20.32 34.58 -20.63
C GLN A 306 -18.89 35.15 -20.78
N ASP A 307 -18.69 35.87 -21.90
CA ASP A 307 -17.66 36.87 -22.25
C ASP A 307 -16.17 36.54 -21.92
N VAL A 308 -15.27 36.47 -22.89
CA VAL A 308 -14.93 37.54 -23.88
C VAL A 308 -14.47 37.04 -25.25
#